data_AF-A0A1H8KXD6-F1
#
_entry.id   AF-A0A1H8KXD6-F1
#
_cell.length_a   1.000
_cell.length_b   1.000
_cell.length_c   1.000
_cell.angle_alpha   90.00
_cell.angle_beta   90.00
_cell.angle_gamma   90.00
#
_symmetry.space_group_name_H-M   'P 1'
#
loop_
_entity.id
_entity.type
_entity.pdbx_description
1 polymer ?
#
loop_
_entity_poly.entity_id
_entity_poly.type
_entity_poly.pdbx_seq_one_letter_code
_entity_poly.pdbx_strand_id
1 'polypeptide(L)'
;MCNAWVTTTDFTGCFRSLVAALGAQPGWYGAFAARRPGTARAYEAGTELPPWDVVDTVLHEAAAAYGRAPAAAEIARVSALHRAATAEWDAAPGAEPALRARLDAAVREEEDAARRAREAATRASAVAPDSAAGARLAALHAWTRDDHRRAAARRAELQARLLSVGAALGAAAGAGTWSAPAAAPGGGPASGAFGHRPAGPAWGTANAGPLTGDGRPGPRPARPEPRAPGPAAPAAGRRGRPRGARFFAGADDETAAPPPPAASVPREPAPRGARFAGAPRTPGPRPADDAPPAPAAPAAPTPRGARFAGADTAEPRAAEPPEDPRWSTEARAVVAQLARLRAAGEGGGVYVALCRAAVGPSGRLPYLVGELERAGYGADVATLLWEVAALPADALASAARALAEHGQDAQCRTLLQQAVSRPAGDIAVVAAALPAAGLAGLLSALVRTRPPEAVADVARLQPGLTVPLLTAAARISTSRRHDLTAALHRAGLPVD
;
A
#
# COMPACT_ATOMS: atom_id res chain seq x y z
N MET A 1 32.44 -3.35 -28.27
CA MET A 1 31.02 -3.76 -28.33
C MET A 1 30.20 -2.48 -28.29
N CYS A 2 29.36 -2.26 -29.30
CA CYS A 2 28.75 -0.98 -29.63
C CYS A 2 27.80 -0.48 -28.53
N ASN A 3 28.14 0.63 -27.88
CA ASN A 3 27.20 1.40 -27.08
C ASN A 3 26.19 2.03 -28.04
N ALA A 4 25.04 1.39 -28.22
CA ALA A 4 23.87 2.05 -28.79
C ALA A 4 23.57 3.26 -27.89
N TRP A 5 23.58 4.45 -28.47
CA TRP A 5 23.21 5.68 -27.77
C TRP A 5 21.76 5.51 -27.32
N VAL A 6 21.56 5.28 -26.03
CA VAL A 6 20.23 5.31 -25.43
C VAL A 6 19.76 6.75 -25.47
N THR A 7 18.66 6.99 -26.17
CA THR A 7 18.11 8.32 -26.36
C THR A 7 16.84 8.52 -25.52
N THR A 8 16.44 9.78 -25.33
CA THR A 8 15.13 10.18 -24.81
C THR A 8 13.99 9.52 -25.57
N THR A 9 14.17 9.27 -26.88
CA THR A 9 13.20 8.57 -27.71
C THR A 9 13.02 7.10 -27.27
N ASP A 10 14.11 6.41 -26.90
CA ASP A 10 14.04 5.03 -26.41
C ASP A 10 13.30 4.95 -25.07
N PHE A 11 13.58 5.88 -24.15
CA PHE A 11 12.84 5.97 -22.90
C PHE A 11 11.35 6.27 -23.14
N THR A 12 11.03 7.24 -24.00
CA THR A 12 9.64 7.61 -24.32
C THR A 12 8.88 6.45 -24.95
N GLY A 13 9.53 5.70 -25.86
CA GLY A 13 8.99 4.46 -26.41
C GLY A 13 8.71 3.42 -25.33
N CYS A 14 9.69 3.16 -24.45
CA CYS A 14 9.54 2.25 -23.33
C CYS A 14 8.41 2.66 -22.38
N PHE A 15 8.30 3.95 -22.04
CA PHE A 15 7.26 4.48 -21.17
C PHE A 15 5.87 4.31 -21.79
N ARG A 16 5.70 4.62 -23.09
CA ARG A 16 4.44 4.37 -23.79
C ARG A 16 4.06 2.89 -23.80
N SER A 17 5.02 1.98 -23.98
CA SER A 17 4.76 0.54 -23.90
C SER A 17 4.30 0.12 -22.50
N LEU A 18 4.88 0.69 -21.44
CA LEU A 18 4.43 0.43 -20.07
C LEU A 18 3.01 0.97 -19.82
N VAL A 19 2.70 2.18 -20.29
CA VAL A 19 1.35 2.74 -20.19
C VAL A 19 0.34 1.92 -20.98
N ALA A 20 0.68 1.48 -22.19
CA ALA A 20 -0.19 0.63 -23.00
C ALA A 20 -0.48 -0.72 -22.34
N ALA A 21 0.51 -1.28 -21.62
CA ALA A 21 0.36 -2.53 -20.88
C ALA A 21 -0.63 -2.46 -19.71
N LEU A 22 -0.99 -1.26 -19.23
CA LEU A 22 -2.03 -1.09 -18.20
C LEU A 22 -3.44 -1.49 -18.70
N GLY A 23 -3.68 -1.43 -20.01
CA GLY A 23 -4.95 -1.82 -20.61
C GLY A 23 -6.16 -1.02 -20.08
N ALA A 24 -7.31 -1.69 -19.95
CA ALA A 24 -8.58 -1.09 -19.53
C ALA A 24 -8.76 -1.01 -18.00
N GLN A 25 -7.74 -1.36 -17.21
CA GLN A 25 -7.79 -1.34 -15.75
C GLN A 25 -7.04 -0.10 -15.23
N PRO A 26 -7.71 1.05 -15.05
CA PRO A 26 -7.03 2.26 -14.60
C PRO A 26 -6.62 2.11 -13.14
N GLY A 27 -5.35 1.80 -12.92
CA GLY A 27 -4.68 1.95 -11.63
C GLY A 27 -4.51 3.43 -11.26
N TRP A 28 -3.55 3.70 -10.38
CA TRP A 28 -3.11 5.04 -10.01
C TRP A 28 -2.80 5.89 -11.24
N TYR A 29 -2.11 5.35 -12.25
CA TYR A 29 -1.74 6.14 -13.43
C TYR A 29 -2.97 6.55 -14.25
N GLY A 30 -3.98 5.67 -14.38
CA GLY A 30 -5.24 6.01 -15.05
C GLY A 30 -6.00 7.12 -14.32
N ALA A 31 -6.07 7.06 -12.99
CA ALA A 31 -6.66 8.11 -12.17
C ALA A 31 -5.86 9.43 -12.23
N PHE A 32 -4.52 9.34 -12.30
CA PHE A 32 -3.64 10.48 -12.52
C PHE A 32 -3.90 11.14 -13.89
N ALA A 33 -3.95 10.36 -14.97
CA ALA A 33 -4.19 10.85 -16.32
C ALA A 33 -5.56 11.51 -16.47
N ALA A 34 -6.59 10.98 -15.81
CA ALA A 34 -7.92 11.60 -15.79
C ALA A 34 -7.93 12.97 -15.08
N ARG A 35 -7.12 13.12 -14.01
CA ARG A 35 -7.01 14.39 -13.25
C ARG A 35 -6.10 15.41 -13.93
N ARG A 36 -5.02 14.96 -14.58
CA ARG A 36 -4.02 15.81 -15.24
C ARG A 36 -3.78 15.34 -16.68
N PRO A 37 -4.78 15.49 -17.57
CA PRO A 37 -4.70 14.97 -18.93
C PRO A 37 -3.61 15.65 -19.77
N GLY A 38 -3.31 16.93 -19.52
CA GLY A 38 -2.21 17.64 -20.19
C GLY A 38 -0.84 17.05 -19.85
N THR A 39 -0.57 16.80 -18.57
CA THR A 39 0.69 16.23 -18.08
C THR A 39 0.89 14.80 -18.57
N ALA A 40 -0.16 13.97 -18.51
CA ALA A 40 -0.08 12.59 -19.03
C ALA A 40 0.25 12.56 -20.53
N ARG A 41 -0.42 13.43 -21.33
CA ARG A 41 -0.09 13.58 -22.76
C ARG A 41 1.34 14.07 -22.99
N ALA A 42 1.84 14.98 -22.16
CA ALA A 42 3.21 15.47 -22.28
C ALA A 42 4.23 14.37 -22.01
N TYR A 43 3.99 13.50 -21.02
CA TYR A 43 4.83 12.33 -20.74
C TYR A 43 4.83 11.32 -21.90
N GLU A 44 3.65 10.97 -22.40
CA GLU A 44 3.52 10.03 -23.51
C GLU A 44 4.07 10.58 -24.84
N ALA A 45 3.98 11.90 -25.06
CA ALA A 45 4.56 12.57 -26.21
C ALA A 45 6.08 12.78 -26.08
N GLY A 46 6.66 12.55 -24.90
CA GLY A 46 8.07 12.85 -24.62
C GLY A 46 8.39 14.34 -24.63
N THR A 47 7.38 15.22 -24.52
CA THR A 47 7.55 16.68 -24.39
C THR A 47 7.74 17.12 -22.94
N GLU A 48 7.56 16.21 -21.99
CA GLU A 48 7.99 16.36 -20.61
C GLU A 48 8.47 14.99 -20.09
N LEU A 49 9.59 14.95 -19.37
CA LEU A 49 10.04 13.71 -18.74
C LEU A 49 9.26 13.44 -17.44
N PRO A 50 8.63 12.26 -17.27
CA PRO A 50 7.99 11.87 -16.02
C PRO A 50 9.02 11.71 -14.89
N PRO A 51 8.68 12.12 -13.65
CA PRO A 51 9.46 11.80 -12.47
C PRO A 51 9.63 10.29 -12.28
N TRP A 52 10.75 9.86 -11.69
CA TRP A 52 11.03 8.43 -11.50
C TRP A 52 9.92 7.72 -10.71
N ASP A 53 9.32 8.36 -9.71
CA ASP A 53 8.27 7.75 -8.90
C ASP A 53 6.98 7.47 -9.69
N VAL A 54 6.70 8.26 -10.73
CA VAL A 54 5.62 7.98 -11.69
C VAL A 54 5.97 6.76 -12.54
N VAL A 55 7.20 6.71 -13.05
CA VAL A 55 7.70 5.59 -13.87
C VAL A 55 7.69 4.29 -13.07
N ASP A 56 8.20 4.32 -11.85
CA ASP A 56 8.25 3.18 -10.93
C ASP A 56 6.84 2.68 -10.61
N THR A 57 5.90 3.59 -10.35
CA THR A 57 4.49 3.22 -10.12
C THR A 57 3.88 2.57 -11.36
N VAL A 58 4.03 3.18 -12.54
CA VAL A 58 3.51 2.62 -13.81
C VAL A 58 4.12 1.25 -14.10
N LEU A 59 5.41 1.07 -13.82
CA LEU A 59 6.11 -0.19 -14.01
C LEU A 59 5.57 -1.30 -13.09
N HIS A 60 5.28 -0.97 -11.83
CA HIS A 60 4.62 -1.91 -10.90
C HIS A 60 3.18 -2.21 -11.32
N GLU A 61 2.41 -1.22 -11.74
CA GLU A 61 1.04 -1.41 -12.22
C GLU A 61 0.97 -2.23 -13.51
N ALA A 62 1.90 -2.00 -14.44
CA ALA A 62 2.01 -2.77 -15.67
C ALA A 62 2.40 -4.23 -15.40
N ALA A 63 3.25 -4.48 -14.40
CA ALA A 63 3.53 -5.84 -13.96
C ALA A 63 2.29 -6.49 -13.30
N ALA A 64 1.62 -5.75 -12.42
CA ALA A 64 0.42 -6.22 -11.74
C ALA A 64 -0.74 -6.54 -12.70
N ALA A 65 -0.85 -5.83 -13.82
CA ALA A 65 -1.82 -6.11 -14.89
C ALA A 65 -1.68 -7.53 -15.48
N TYR A 66 -0.49 -8.14 -15.37
CA TYR A 66 -0.23 -9.54 -15.76
C TYR A 66 -0.06 -10.47 -14.55
N GLY A 67 -0.48 -10.06 -13.34
CA GLY A 67 -0.36 -10.85 -12.13
C GLY A 67 1.08 -11.14 -11.70
N ARG A 68 2.04 -10.29 -12.09
CA ARG A 68 3.47 -10.45 -11.78
C ARG A 68 4.01 -9.24 -11.01
N ALA A 69 5.08 -9.46 -10.25
CA ALA A 69 5.92 -8.36 -9.79
C ALA A 69 6.90 -7.96 -10.89
N PRO A 70 7.32 -6.68 -10.97
CA PRO A 70 8.35 -6.29 -11.91
C PRO A 70 9.68 -6.96 -11.56
N ALA A 71 10.33 -7.56 -12.57
CA ALA A 71 11.63 -8.18 -12.38
C ALA A 71 12.68 -7.11 -12.04
N ALA A 72 13.59 -7.39 -11.11
CA ALA A 72 14.65 -6.45 -10.73
C ALA A 72 15.51 -5.99 -11.93
N ALA A 73 15.76 -6.89 -12.89
CA ALA A 73 16.44 -6.57 -14.13
C ALA A 73 15.65 -5.56 -15.00
N GLU A 74 14.31 -5.65 -15.00
CA GLU A 74 13.45 -4.73 -15.74
C GLU A 74 13.43 -3.34 -15.08
N ILE A 75 13.34 -3.28 -13.75
CA ILE A 75 13.47 -2.03 -13.00
C ILE A 75 14.82 -1.38 -13.29
N ALA A 76 15.91 -2.15 -13.24
CA ALA A 76 17.26 -1.66 -13.52
C ALA A 76 17.39 -1.15 -14.96
N ARG A 77 16.82 -1.86 -15.94
CA ARG A 77 16.79 -1.46 -17.36
C ARG A 77 16.05 -0.14 -17.53
N VAL A 78 14.83 -0.02 -17.03
CA VAL A 78 14.01 1.19 -17.16
C VAL A 78 14.61 2.36 -16.39
N SER A 79 15.20 2.12 -15.22
CA SER A 79 15.95 3.13 -14.47
C SER A 79 17.18 3.64 -15.23
N ALA A 80 17.91 2.76 -15.93
CA ALA A 80 19.02 3.19 -16.77
C ALA A 80 18.55 4.04 -17.96
N LEU A 81 17.45 3.66 -18.63
CA LEU A 81 16.84 4.45 -19.70
C LEU A 81 16.39 5.84 -19.20
N HIS A 82 15.71 5.89 -18.04
CA HIS A 82 15.25 7.14 -17.43
C HIS A 82 16.41 8.06 -17.05
N ARG A 83 17.49 7.53 -16.46
CA ARG A 83 18.69 8.31 -16.15
C ARG A 83 19.39 8.84 -17.40
N ALA A 84 19.47 8.05 -18.47
CA ALA A 84 20.05 8.51 -19.74
C ALA A 84 19.22 9.64 -20.36
N ALA A 85 17.89 9.49 -20.41
CA ALA A 85 16.99 10.53 -20.88
C ALA A 85 17.09 11.80 -20.00
N THR A 86 17.17 11.63 -18.68
CA THR A 86 17.35 12.76 -17.74
C THR A 86 18.64 13.53 -18.04
N ALA A 87 19.76 12.83 -18.27
CA ALA A 87 21.03 13.45 -18.60
C ALA A 87 21.00 14.20 -19.93
N GLU A 88 20.30 13.67 -20.95
CA GLU A 88 20.11 14.34 -22.24
C GLU A 88 19.28 15.63 -22.09
N TRP A 89 18.19 15.57 -21.32
CA TRP A 89 17.37 16.75 -21.01
C TRP A 89 18.15 17.82 -20.25
N ASP A 90 18.98 17.41 -19.31
CA ASP A 90 19.77 18.31 -18.47
C ASP A 90 20.96 18.91 -19.26
N ALA A 91 21.41 18.26 -20.33
CA ALA A 91 22.43 18.76 -21.25
C ALA A 91 21.86 19.69 -22.35
N ALA A 92 20.54 19.76 -22.51
CA ALA A 92 19.92 20.55 -23.57
C ALA A 92 20.08 22.07 -23.33
N PRO A 93 20.19 22.89 -24.39
CA PRO A 93 20.18 24.33 -24.27
C PRO A 93 18.93 24.82 -23.53
N GLY A 94 19.11 25.68 -22.51
CA GLY A 94 18.00 26.18 -21.69
C GLY A 94 17.52 25.23 -20.58
N ALA A 95 18.24 24.13 -20.32
CA ALA A 95 17.91 23.20 -19.23
C ALA A 95 17.86 23.87 -17.86
N GLU A 96 18.82 24.76 -17.52
CA GLU A 96 18.87 25.43 -16.22
C GLU A 96 17.61 26.25 -15.89
N PRO A 97 17.16 27.23 -16.72
CA PRO A 97 15.93 27.97 -16.44
C PRO A 97 14.68 27.07 -16.45
N ALA A 98 14.64 26.03 -17.30
CA ALA A 98 13.53 25.07 -17.30
C ALA A 98 13.47 24.24 -16.00
N LEU A 99 14.60 23.75 -15.51
CA LEU A 99 14.72 23.06 -14.23
C LEU A 99 14.33 23.96 -13.06
N ARG A 100 14.73 25.24 -13.08
CA ARG A 100 14.35 26.21 -12.05
C ARG A 100 12.84 26.43 -12.01
N ALA A 101 12.19 26.60 -13.17
CA ALA A 101 10.73 26.70 -13.25
C ALA A 101 10.01 25.44 -12.76
N ARG A 102 10.55 24.25 -13.06
CA ARG A 102 10.03 22.97 -12.54
C ARG A 102 10.23 22.83 -11.04
N LEU A 103 11.37 23.25 -10.52
CA LEU A 103 11.64 23.26 -9.08
C LEU A 103 10.66 24.17 -8.33
N ASP A 104 10.39 25.36 -8.85
CA ASP A 104 9.40 26.28 -8.27
C ASP A 104 7.99 25.67 -8.25
N ALA A 105 7.62 24.92 -9.30
CA ALA A 105 6.36 24.18 -9.33
C ALA A 105 6.34 23.02 -8.32
N ALA A 106 7.44 22.27 -8.19
CA ALA A 106 7.56 21.17 -7.24
C ALA A 106 7.53 21.64 -5.78
N VAL A 107 8.10 22.81 -5.48
CA VAL A 107 8.01 23.45 -4.14
C VAL A 107 6.55 23.74 -3.79
N ARG A 108 5.79 24.37 -4.69
CA ARG A 108 4.35 24.62 -4.48
C ARG A 108 3.56 23.31 -4.32
N GLU A 109 3.87 22.29 -5.12
CA GLU A 109 3.23 20.98 -5.02
C GLU A 109 3.51 20.31 -3.66
N GLU A 110 4.75 20.38 -3.15
CA GLU A 110 5.11 19.85 -1.83
C GLU A 110 4.40 20.61 -0.71
N GLU A 111 4.36 21.94 -0.76
CA GLU A 111 3.64 22.77 0.21
C GLU A 111 2.14 22.42 0.26
N ASP A 112 1.54 22.24 -0.92
CA ASP A 112 0.15 21.82 -1.07
C ASP A 112 -0.09 20.41 -0.53
N ALA A 113 0.81 19.46 -0.83
CA ALA A 113 0.74 18.10 -0.31
C ALA A 113 0.92 18.06 1.21
N ALA A 114 1.86 18.83 1.75
CA ALA A 114 2.10 18.97 3.18
C ALA A 114 0.89 19.55 3.90
N ARG A 115 0.23 20.56 3.31
CA ARG A 115 -1.02 21.12 3.82
C ARG A 115 -2.13 20.07 3.88
N ARG A 116 -2.35 19.33 2.78
CA ARG A 116 -3.33 18.24 2.73
C ARG A 116 -3.05 17.15 3.76
N ALA A 117 -1.78 16.79 3.95
CA ALA A 117 -1.37 15.80 4.95
C ALA A 117 -1.68 16.27 6.38
N ARG A 118 -1.39 17.53 6.71
CA ARG A 118 -1.75 18.13 8.02
C ARG A 118 -3.26 18.17 8.22
N GLU A 119 -4.03 18.59 7.23
CA GLU A 119 -5.50 18.61 7.32
C GLU A 119 -6.07 17.20 7.53
N ALA A 120 -5.58 16.20 6.79
CA ALA A 120 -6.01 14.82 6.93
C ALA A 120 -5.64 14.25 8.32
N ALA A 121 -4.46 14.58 8.85
CA ALA A 121 -4.04 14.21 10.19
C ALA A 121 -4.97 14.81 11.27
N THR A 122 -5.27 16.11 11.18
CA THR A 122 -6.18 16.80 12.11
C THR A 122 -7.56 16.15 12.09
N ARG A 123 -8.13 15.93 10.89
CA ARG A 123 -9.44 15.27 10.76
C ARG A 123 -9.43 13.85 11.32
N ALA A 124 -8.37 13.08 11.06
CA ALA A 124 -8.23 11.72 11.59
C ALA A 124 -8.14 11.71 13.13
N SER A 125 -7.46 12.68 13.74
CA SER A 125 -7.34 12.79 15.20
C SER A 125 -8.64 13.20 15.91
N ALA A 126 -9.55 13.87 15.20
CA ALA A 126 -10.82 14.35 15.75
C ALA A 126 -11.91 13.26 15.83
N VAL A 127 -11.65 12.06 15.30
CA VAL A 127 -12.61 10.97 15.20
C VAL A 127 -12.07 9.74 15.93
N ALA A 128 -12.95 8.99 16.60
CA ALA A 128 -12.58 7.74 17.27
C ALA A 128 -11.89 6.77 16.28
N PRO A 129 -10.67 6.28 16.58
CA PRO A 129 -9.88 5.44 15.65
C PRO A 129 -10.62 4.18 15.19
N ASP A 130 -11.39 3.56 16.10
CA ASP A 130 -12.09 2.30 15.86
C ASP A 130 -13.39 2.45 15.07
N SER A 131 -13.78 3.69 14.73
CA SER A 131 -14.95 3.94 13.89
C SER A 131 -14.63 3.75 12.41
N ALA A 132 -15.64 3.38 11.60
CA ALA A 132 -15.47 3.30 10.15
C ALA A 132 -15.07 4.65 9.52
N ALA A 133 -15.46 5.78 10.13
CA ALA A 133 -15.02 7.11 9.73
C ALA A 133 -13.54 7.35 10.09
N GLY A 134 -13.10 6.92 11.28
CA GLY A 134 -11.71 6.93 11.70
C GLY A 134 -10.80 6.12 10.78
N ALA A 135 -11.18 4.89 10.45
CA ALA A 135 -10.47 4.04 9.49
C ALA A 135 -10.32 4.69 8.10
N ARG A 136 -11.39 5.31 7.56
CA ARG A 136 -11.32 6.03 6.28
C ARG A 136 -10.40 7.25 6.33
N LEU A 137 -10.46 8.02 7.41
CA LEU A 137 -9.60 9.19 7.60
C LEU A 137 -8.14 8.79 7.83
N ALA A 138 -7.89 7.68 8.52
CA ALA A 138 -6.56 7.10 8.67
C ALA A 138 -5.97 6.67 7.32
N ALA A 139 -6.77 6.04 6.46
CA ALA A 139 -6.36 5.69 5.09
C ALA A 139 -6.06 6.93 4.25
N LEU A 140 -6.91 7.97 4.30
CA LEU A 140 -6.67 9.25 3.63
C LEU A 140 -5.40 9.94 4.15
N HIS A 141 -5.16 9.91 5.46
CA HIS A 141 -3.95 10.45 6.07
C HIS A 141 -2.71 9.68 5.61
N ALA A 142 -2.75 8.35 5.57
CA ALA A 142 -1.66 7.54 5.05
C ALA A 142 -1.34 7.88 3.58
N TRP A 143 -2.38 8.04 2.75
CA TRP A 143 -2.25 8.42 1.35
C TRP A 143 -1.67 9.83 1.17
N THR A 144 -2.19 10.83 1.88
CA THR A 144 -1.68 12.21 1.80
C THR A 144 -0.24 12.34 2.31
N ARG A 145 0.15 11.52 3.29
CA ARG A 145 1.54 11.43 3.75
C ARG A 145 2.46 10.82 2.69
N ASP A 146 2.01 9.80 1.97
CA ASP A 146 2.75 9.23 0.84
C ASP A 146 2.91 10.24 -0.30
N ASP A 147 1.82 10.94 -0.67
CA ASP A 147 1.81 12.02 -1.68
C ASP A 147 2.83 13.12 -1.32
N HIS A 148 2.86 13.54 -0.05
CA HIS A 148 3.84 14.51 0.44
C HIS A 148 5.28 13.99 0.33
N ARG A 149 5.54 12.72 0.69
CA ARG A 149 6.88 12.13 0.54
C ARG A 149 7.34 12.09 -0.91
N ARG A 150 6.44 11.77 -1.85
CA ARG A 150 6.73 11.78 -3.30
C ARG A 150 7.02 13.18 -3.80
N ALA A 151 6.23 14.18 -3.39
CA ALA A 151 6.49 15.58 -3.75
C ALA A 151 7.86 16.07 -3.22
N ALA A 152 8.19 15.74 -1.97
CA ALA A 152 9.50 16.06 -1.38
C ALA A 152 10.67 15.38 -2.12
N ALA A 153 10.50 14.11 -2.51
CA ALA A 153 11.50 13.39 -3.30
C ALA A 153 11.72 14.04 -4.67
N ARG A 154 10.64 14.45 -5.37
CA ARG A 154 10.72 15.17 -6.65
C ARG A 154 11.43 16.51 -6.50
N ARG A 155 11.14 17.27 -5.44
CA ARG A 155 11.86 18.53 -5.14
C ARG A 155 13.35 18.27 -4.96
N ALA A 156 13.72 17.28 -4.15
CA ALA A 156 15.12 16.93 -3.89
C ALA A 156 15.85 16.50 -5.17
N GLU A 157 15.20 15.70 -6.03
CA GLU A 157 15.73 15.30 -7.34
C GLU A 157 16.00 16.51 -8.24
N LEU A 158 15.02 17.41 -8.37
CA LEU A 158 15.17 18.63 -9.19
C LEU A 158 16.26 19.56 -8.66
N GLN A 159 16.43 19.67 -7.35
CA GLN A 159 17.53 20.41 -6.74
C GLN A 159 18.89 19.78 -7.09
N ALA A 160 19.02 18.46 -6.97
CA ALA A 160 20.26 17.75 -7.31
C ALA A 160 20.62 17.93 -8.79
N ARG A 161 19.62 17.85 -9.68
CA ARG A 161 19.79 18.10 -11.12
C ARG A 161 20.22 19.52 -11.42
N LEU A 162 19.59 20.52 -10.81
CA LEU A 162 19.96 21.92 -10.98
C LEU A 162 21.39 22.19 -10.51
N LEU A 163 21.83 21.59 -9.40
CA LEU A 163 23.21 21.66 -8.94
C LEU A 163 24.19 21.01 -9.93
N SER A 164 23.84 19.85 -10.50
CA SER A 164 24.65 19.15 -11.50
C SER A 164 24.81 19.98 -12.79
N VAL A 165 23.71 20.57 -13.29
CA VAL A 165 23.74 21.45 -14.46
C VAL A 165 24.57 22.70 -14.18
N GLY A 166 24.39 23.34 -13.01
CA GLY A 166 25.18 24.49 -12.60
C GLY A 166 26.69 24.19 -12.52
N ALA A 167 27.06 23.02 -11.97
CA ALA A 167 28.45 22.57 -11.93
C ALA A 167 29.04 22.33 -13.33
N ALA A 168 28.27 21.72 -14.24
CA ALA A 168 28.69 21.49 -15.62
C ALA A 168 28.91 22.80 -16.39
N LEU A 169 28.00 23.77 -16.24
CA LEU A 169 28.13 25.11 -16.82
C LEU A 169 29.35 25.86 -16.25
N GLY A 170 29.59 25.76 -14.94
CA GLY A 170 30.77 26.35 -14.29
C GLY A 170 32.09 25.74 -14.76
N ALA A 171 32.15 24.41 -14.94
CA ALA A 171 33.32 23.71 -15.47
C ALA A 171 33.62 24.12 -16.93
N ALA A 172 32.58 24.26 -17.77
CA ALA A 172 32.73 24.73 -19.14
C ALA A 172 33.26 26.17 -19.22
N ALA A 173 32.77 27.07 -18.35
CA ALA A 173 33.27 28.45 -18.26
C ALA A 173 34.73 28.50 -17.77
N GLY A 174 35.10 27.67 -16.79
CA GLY A 174 36.48 27.56 -16.28
C GLY A 174 37.47 27.02 -17.32
N ALA A 175 37.07 26.04 -18.13
CA ALA A 175 37.87 25.50 -19.22
C ALA A 175 38.10 26.52 -20.36
N GLY A 176 37.18 27.47 -20.55
CA GLY A 176 37.31 28.55 -21.53
C GLY A 176 38.29 29.66 -21.15
N THR A 177 38.85 29.66 -19.93
CA THR A 177 39.63 30.80 -19.41
C THR A 177 41.13 30.53 -19.27
N TRP A 178 41.66 29.39 -19.76
CA TRP A 178 43.11 29.12 -19.79
C TRP A 178 43.56 28.61 -21.18
N SER A 179 43.54 29.51 -22.15
CA SER A 179 44.49 29.49 -23.27
C SER A 179 45.27 30.80 -23.23
N ALA A 180 46.29 30.86 -22.37
CA ALA A 180 47.38 31.78 -22.62
C ALA A 180 48.11 31.27 -23.89
N PRO A 181 48.33 32.09 -24.91
CA PRO A 181 49.04 31.63 -26.10
C PRO A 181 50.47 31.23 -25.70
N ALA A 182 50.83 29.99 -26.00
CA ALA A 182 52.20 29.52 -25.94
C ALA A 182 53.04 30.35 -26.92
N ALA A 183 53.88 31.25 -26.39
CA ALA A 183 54.93 31.89 -27.16
C ALA A 183 55.98 30.81 -27.53
N ALA A 184 56.16 30.61 -28.84
CA ALA A 184 57.19 29.77 -29.42
C ALA A 184 58.60 30.38 -29.21
N PRO A 185 59.68 29.58 -29.36
CA PRO A 185 60.99 29.90 -28.78
C PRO A 185 61.82 30.80 -29.72
N GLY A 186 62.42 31.85 -29.15
CA GLY A 186 63.44 32.69 -29.79
C GLY A 186 64.46 33.10 -28.74
N GLY A 187 65.72 32.75 -28.96
CA GLY A 187 66.78 32.75 -27.94
C GLY A 187 67.43 34.10 -27.62
N GLY A 188 68.29 34.06 -26.59
CA GLY A 188 69.26 35.11 -26.27
C GLY A 188 69.30 35.46 -24.77
N PRO A 189 70.46 35.35 -24.08
CA PRO A 189 70.53 35.37 -22.62
C PRO A 189 70.78 36.78 -22.06
N ALA A 190 70.23 37.08 -20.89
CA ALA A 190 70.81 38.06 -19.98
C ALA A 190 70.34 37.85 -18.54
N SER A 191 71.34 37.87 -17.66
CA SER A 191 71.31 37.73 -16.20
C SER A 191 70.41 38.77 -15.49
N GLY A 192 69.80 38.36 -14.38
CA GLY A 192 69.08 39.27 -13.48
C GLY A 192 68.36 38.53 -12.36
N ALA A 193 69.05 38.39 -11.22
CA ALA A 193 68.61 37.68 -10.04
C ALA A 193 67.59 38.44 -9.16
N PHE A 194 66.98 37.69 -8.24
CA PHE A 194 66.16 38.06 -7.06
C PHE A 194 64.69 38.45 -7.34
N GLY A 195 63.65 37.96 -6.67
CA GLY A 195 63.53 37.03 -5.54
C GLY A 195 62.04 36.90 -5.12
N HIS A 196 61.73 35.82 -4.38
CA HIS A 196 60.55 35.58 -3.54
C HIS A 196 59.18 35.17 -4.15
N ARG A 197 58.63 34.12 -3.51
CA ARG A 197 57.26 33.55 -3.56
C ARG A 197 56.78 33.49 -2.09
N PRO A 198 55.48 33.34 -1.74
CA PRO A 198 54.21 33.89 -2.28
C PRO A 198 53.40 34.64 -1.18
N ALA A 199 52.30 35.31 -1.55
CA ALA A 199 51.20 35.59 -0.62
C ALA A 199 49.84 35.45 -1.34
N GLY A 200 48.88 34.81 -0.67
CA GLY A 200 47.56 34.44 -1.18
C GLY A 200 46.55 35.60 -1.28
N PRO A 201 45.28 35.31 -1.64
CA PRO A 201 44.31 36.33 -2.01
C PRO A 201 43.54 36.85 -0.80
N ALA A 202 43.37 38.17 -0.72
CA ALA A 202 42.44 38.84 0.17
C ALA A 202 41.46 39.70 -0.65
N TRP A 203 40.18 39.52 -0.36
CA TRP A 203 39.06 40.28 -0.90
C TRP A 203 39.12 41.76 -0.49
N GLY A 204 38.60 42.66 -1.34
CA GLY A 204 38.46 44.07 -0.98
C GLY A 204 37.84 44.94 -2.07
N THR A 205 36.54 45.14 -1.93
CA THR A 205 35.69 46.26 -2.40
C THR A 205 36.37 47.62 -2.56
N ALA A 206 35.96 48.43 -3.56
CA ALA A 206 35.45 49.80 -3.36
C ALA A 206 35.01 50.48 -4.67
N ASN A 207 33.98 51.32 -4.51
CA ASN A 207 33.30 52.20 -5.45
C ASN A 207 34.16 53.35 -6.00
N ALA A 208 33.76 53.89 -7.17
CA ALA A 208 33.36 55.31 -7.38
C ALA A 208 32.98 55.56 -8.85
N GLY A 209 31.80 56.17 -9.10
CA GLY A 209 31.32 56.64 -10.42
C GLY A 209 31.82 58.07 -10.75
N PRO A 210 31.03 58.96 -11.39
CA PRO A 210 29.94 58.77 -12.35
C PRO A 210 30.13 59.65 -13.63
N LEU A 211 29.35 59.40 -14.69
CA LEU A 211 29.12 60.39 -15.76
C LEU A 211 27.62 60.56 -16.02
N THR A 212 27.21 61.82 -15.99
CA THR A 212 25.88 62.37 -16.26
C THR A 212 25.51 62.30 -17.75
N GLY A 213 24.23 62.09 -18.04
CA GLY A 213 23.65 62.26 -19.36
C GLY A 213 22.12 62.18 -19.32
N ASP A 214 21.47 63.32 -19.52
CA ASP A 214 20.03 63.54 -19.50
C ASP A 214 19.24 62.75 -20.56
N GLY A 215 18.03 62.31 -20.19
CA GLY A 215 17.03 61.77 -21.11
C GLY A 215 15.72 61.40 -20.40
N ARG A 216 14.67 62.19 -20.61
CA ARG A 216 13.33 62.03 -19.99
C ARG A 216 12.63 60.70 -20.38
N PRO A 217 11.73 60.18 -19.51
CA PRO A 217 11.04 58.89 -19.72
C PRO A 217 9.71 58.99 -20.51
N GLY A 218 9.48 58.03 -21.41
CA GLY A 218 8.17 57.77 -22.05
C GLY A 218 7.34 56.71 -21.31
N PRO A 219 5.99 56.71 -21.44
CA PRO A 219 5.10 56.03 -20.51
C PRO A 219 4.84 54.53 -20.81
N ARG A 220 4.54 53.82 -19.73
CA ARG A 220 4.29 52.38 -19.57
C ARG A 220 2.85 52.02 -19.98
N PRO A 221 2.57 50.92 -20.72
CA PRO A 221 1.21 50.45 -20.91
C PRO A 221 0.73 49.59 -19.73
N ALA A 222 -0.50 49.86 -19.29
CA ALA A 222 -1.17 49.28 -18.13
C ALA A 222 -1.97 48.00 -18.50
N ARG A 223 -2.06 47.12 -17.50
CA ARG A 223 -2.88 45.89 -17.42
C ARG A 223 -4.37 46.23 -17.24
N PRO A 224 -5.32 45.51 -17.87
CA PRO A 224 -6.75 45.64 -17.54
C PRO A 224 -7.35 44.38 -16.89
N GLU A 225 -8.15 44.60 -15.85
CA GLU A 225 -9.28 43.77 -15.34
C GLU A 225 -10.08 44.67 -14.37
N PRO A 226 -11.34 44.38 -13.98
CA PRO A 226 -12.47 43.73 -14.66
C PRO A 226 -13.76 44.61 -14.62
N ARG A 227 -14.83 44.27 -15.36
CA ARG A 227 -16.15 44.91 -15.18
C ARG A 227 -17.34 43.98 -15.47
N ALA A 228 -18.31 43.99 -14.55
CA ALA A 228 -19.72 43.58 -14.67
C ALA A 228 -20.55 44.55 -13.76
N PRO A 229 -21.91 44.68 -13.81
CA PRO A 229 -22.92 43.67 -14.18
C PRO A 229 -24.26 44.12 -14.88
N GLY A 230 -25.07 43.13 -15.32
CA GLY A 230 -26.57 43.05 -15.34
C GLY A 230 -27.34 43.27 -16.67
N PRO A 231 -28.62 42.81 -16.87
CA PRO A 231 -29.39 41.66 -16.31
C PRO A 231 -30.16 40.75 -17.36
N ALA A 232 -30.84 39.70 -16.84
CA ALA A 232 -31.68 38.55 -17.32
C ALA A 232 -32.70 38.73 -18.51
N ALA A 233 -33.35 37.75 -19.21
CA ALA A 233 -33.55 36.26 -19.35
C ALA A 233 -34.36 35.99 -20.68
N PRO A 234 -35.00 34.83 -21.07
CA PRO A 234 -34.99 33.41 -20.63
C PRO A 234 -34.87 32.29 -21.73
N ALA A 235 -34.59 31.05 -21.27
CA ALA A 235 -34.98 29.67 -21.68
C ALA A 235 -35.08 29.16 -23.16
N ALA A 236 -34.39 28.03 -23.46
CA ALA A 236 -34.95 26.76 -24.01
C ALA A 236 -33.87 25.67 -24.28
N GLY A 237 -34.22 24.39 -24.07
CA GLY A 237 -33.68 23.25 -24.85
C GLY A 237 -32.75 22.23 -24.15
N ARG A 238 -33.34 21.17 -23.59
CA ARG A 238 -32.67 19.95 -23.09
C ARG A 238 -32.01 19.13 -24.21
N ARG A 239 -30.80 18.58 -24.02
CA ARG A 239 -30.39 17.19 -24.40
C ARG A 239 -29.28 16.68 -23.47
N GLY A 240 -29.36 15.38 -23.15
CA GLY A 240 -28.77 14.74 -21.97
C GLY A 240 -27.28 14.43 -22.02
N ARG A 241 -26.69 14.31 -20.81
CA ARG A 241 -25.37 13.73 -20.55
C ARG A 241 -25.52 12.34 -19.93
N PRO A 242 -24.60 11.39 -20.22
CA PRO A 242 -24.48 10.15 -19.46
C PRO A 242 -23.84 10.40 -18.09
N ARG A 243 -24.28 9.61 -17.10
CA ARG A 243 -23.84 9.62 -15.70
C ARG A 243 -22.51 8.87 -15.55
N GLY A 244 -21.58 9.45 -14.80
CA GLY A 244 -20.39 8.74 -14.31
C GLY A 244 -19.48 9.65 -13.47
N ALA A 245 -19.16 9.19 -12.26
CA ALA A 245 -18.16 9.71 -11.32
C ALA A 245 -18.42 11.08 -10.64
N ARG A 246 -19.01 11.03 -9.43
CA ARG A 246 -18.83 12.04 -8.37
C ARG A 246 -18.75 11.37 -7.01
N PHE A 247 -17.58 11.40 -6.38
CA PHE A 247 -17.30 11.39 -4.93
C PHE A 247 -15.77 11.64 -4.86
N PHE A 248 -15.18 12.72 -4.33
CA PHE A 248 -15.57 13.72 -3.34
C PHE A 248 -14.93 15.09 -3.68
N ALA A 249 -15.69 16.18 -3.56
CA ALA A 249 -15.24 17.51 -3.10
C ALA A 249 -16.44 18.47 -3.12
N GLY A 250 -16.67 19.18 -2.02
CA GLY A 250 -17.71 20.21 -1.88
C GLY A 250 -18.08 20.40 -0.41
N ALA A 251 -17.30 21.23 0.28
CA ALA A 251 -17.68 21.85 1.54
C ALA A 251 -18.33 23.20 1.21
N ASP A 252 -19.43 23.52 1.87
CA ASP A 252 -19.91 24.89 2.09
C ASP A 252 -20.53 24.96 3.50
N ASP A 253 -20.31 26.11 4.12
CA ASP A 253 -20.67 26.55 5.48
C ASP A 253 -22.18 26.47 5.80
N GLU A 254 -22.51 26.15 7.06
CA GLU A 254 -23.68 26.75 7.72
C GLU A 254 -23.56 26.76 9.26
N THR A 255 -23.24 27.96 9.77
CA THR A 255 -23.86 28.69 10.89
C THR A 255 -24.25 27.97 12.18
N ALA A 256 -23.62 28.43 13.27
CA ALA A 256 -23.94 28.16 14.67
C ALA A 256 -25.24 28.82 15.17
N ALA A 257 -25.98 28.14 16.06
CA ALA A 257 -26.95 28.71 17.01
C ALA A 257 -27.11 27.78 18.26
N PRO A 258 -27.51 28.30 19.44
CA PRO A 258 -27.11 27.80 20.77
C PRO A 258 -28.09 26.81 21.45
N PRO A 259 -27.70 26.14 22.56
CA PRO A 259 -28.55 25.16 23.25
C PRO A 259 -29.41 25.78 24.39
N PRO A 260 -30.59 25.20 24.70
CA PRO A 260 -31.34 25.52 25.92
C PRO A 260 -30.98 24.59 27.11
N PRO A 261 -31.25 25.02 28.37
CA PRO A 261 -30.73 24.38 29.57
C PRO A 261 -31.70 23.36 30.18
N ALA A 262 -31.18 22.38 30.92
CA ALA A 262 -31.97 21.61 31.88
C ALA A 262 -31.13 21.15 33.07
N ALA A 263 -31.76 21.20 34.23
CA ALA A 263 -31.18 21.24 35.56
C ALA A 263 -31.06 19.87 36.26
N SER A 264 -30.18 19.87 37.26
CA SER A 264 -30.23 19.18 38.57
C SER A 264 -30.64 17.70 38.69
N VAL A 265 -29.67 16.94 39.22
CA VAL A 265 -29.70 15.62 39.88
C VAL A 265 -30.74 15.46 40.99
N PRO A 266 -31.08 14.19 41.32
CA PRO A 266 -30.84 13.70 42.69
C PRO A 266 -30.06 12.36 42.79
N ARG A 267 -29.29 12.26 43.88
CA ARG A 267 -28.63 11.07 44.50
C ARG A 267 -29.68 10.02 44.94
N GLU A 268 -29.43 8.71 44.98
CA GLU A 268 -28.66 7.86 45.95
C GLU A 268 -29.04 6.37 45.67
N PRO A 269 -28.61 5.30 46.39
CA PRO A 269 -27.44 5.04 47.23
C PRO A 269 -26.65 3.75 46.85
N ALA A 270 -25.52 3.52 47.51
CA ALA A 270 -24.68 2.32 47.41
C ALA A 270 -25.21 1.10 48.20
N PRO A 271 -24.78 -0.14 47.88
CA PRO A 271 -24.75 -1.22 48.85
C PRO A 271 -23.32 -1.52 49.33
N ARG A 272 -23.19 -1.51 50.66
CA ARG A 272 -22.10 -2.08 51.46
C ARG A 272 -22.20 -3.61 51.41
N GLY A 273 -21.06 -4.32 51.48
CA GLY A 273 -21.08 -5.74 51.84
C GLY A 273 -19.85 -6.53 51.42
N ALA A 274 -18.76 -6.38 52.18
CA ALA A 274 -17.62 -7.30 52.14
C ALA A 274 -18.00 -8.67 52.73
N ARG A 275 -17.59 -9.75 52.07
CA ARG A 275 -17.22 -11.02 52.72
C ARG A 275 -15.96 -11.57 52.05
N PHE A 276 -14.83 -11.24 52.66
CA PHE A 276 -13.55 -11.92 52.45
C PHE A 276 -13.53 -13.23 53.24
N ALA A 277 -12.99 -14.29 52.65
CA ALA A 277 -12.18 -15.32 53.33
C ALA A 277 -11.59 -16.30 52.28
N GLY A 278 -10.57 -15.84 51.54
CA GLY A 278 -9.66 -16.73 50.82
C GLY A 278 -8.49 -17.06 51.73
N ALA A 279 -8.33 -18.33 52.12
CA ALA A 279 -7.15 -18.83 52.81
C ALA A 279 -6.33 -19.72 51.85
N PRO A 280 -4.99 -19.59 51.82
CA PRO A 280 -4.12 -20.41 50.99
C PRO A 280 -3.84 -21.76 51.67
N ARG A 281 -3.62 -22.82 50.89
CA ARG A 281 -3.03 -24.08 51.38
C ARG A 281 -1.78 -24.42 50.59
N THR A 282 -0.65 -24.35 51.29
CA THR A 282 0.65 -24.94 50.96
C THR A 282 0.64 -26.47 51.13
N PRO A 283 1.63 -27.19 50.55
CA PRO A 283 1.57 -28.61 50.28
C PRO A 283 2.10 -29.50 51.42
N GLY A 284 1.68 -30.77 51.43
CA GLY A 284 2.16 -31.83 52.33
C GLY A 284 2.36 -33.16 51.59
N PRO A 285 3.08 -34.14 52.19
CA PRO A 285 4.23 -34.80 51.55
C PRO A 285 3.97 -36.16 50.89
N ARG A 286 4.91 -36.55 50.01
CA ARG A 286 5.12 -37.90 49.45
C ARG A 286 5.49 -38.93 50.52
N PRO A 287 5.26 -40.22 50.22
CA PRO A 287 6.30 -41.23 50.33
C PRO A 287 6.70 -41.77 48.95
N ALA A 288 7.97 -42.12 48.84
CA ALA A 288 8.55 -42.87 47.73
C ALA A 288 8.24 -44.36 47.86
N ASP A 289 8.12 -45.07 46.74
CA ASP A 289 8.45 -46.49 46.65
C ASP A 289 8.94 -46.81 45.22
N ASP A 290 10.08 -47.48 45.16
CA ASP A 290 10.71 -48.04 43.98
C ASP A 290 9.96 -49.29 43.48
N ALA A 291 9.63 -49.35 42.18
CA ALA A 291 9.40 -50.61 41.46
C ALA A 291 9.66 -50.45 39.95
N PRO A 292 10.29 -51.44 39.27
CA PRO A 292 10.71 -51.37 37.87
C PRO A 292 9.54 -51.55 36.86
N PRO A 293 9.69 -51.14 35.59
CA PRO A 293 8.61 -51.20 34.60
C PRO A 293 8.36 -52.62 34.09
N ALA A 294 7.11 -53.06 34.17
CA ALA A 294 6.61 -54.27 33.51
C ALA A 294 6.18 -53.97 32.04
N PRO A 295 6.28 -54.95 31.13
CA PRO A 295 6.11 -54.75 29.68
C PRO A 295 4.65 -54.51 29.26
N ALA A 296 4.49 -53.86 28.11
CA ALA A 296 3.21 -53.50 27.49
C ALA A 296 2.25 -54.69 27.35
N ALA A 297 1.05 -54.55 27.92
CA ALA A 297 -0.07 -55.46 27.67
C ALA A 297 -0.69 -55.18 26.29
N PRO A 298 -1.19 -56.23 25.58
CA PRO A 298 -1.85 -56.08 24.29
C PRO A 298 -3.17 -55.31 24.44
N ALA A 299 -3.53 -54.55 23.40
CA ALA A 299 -4.74 -53.75 23.33
C ALA A 299 -5.99 -54.59 23.65
N ALA A 300 -6.80 -54.09 24.59
CA ALA A 300 -8.09 -54.70 24.94
C ALA A 300 -9.06 -54.65 23.75
N PRO A 301 -9.90 -55.69 23.55
CA PRO A 301 -10.92 -55.68 22.51
C PRO A 301 -11.99 -54.62 22.82
N THR A 302 -12.40 -53.87 21.79
CA THR A 302 -13.45 -52.85 21.91
C THR A 302 -14.80 -53.47 22.27
N PRO A 303 -15.56 -52.87 23.21
CA PRO A 303 -16.85 -53.40 23.63
C PRO A 303 -17.90 -53.20 22.52
N ARG A 304 -18.44 -54.29 21.97
CA ARG A 304 -19.53 -54.24 20.99
C ARG A 304 -20.88 -54.40 21.68
N GLY A 305 -21.75 -53.43 21.47
CA GLY A 305 -23.16 -53.47 21.86
C GLY A 305 -23.91 -52.29 21.24
N ALA A 306 -25.23 -52.40 21.05
CA ALA A 306 -26.08 -51.45 20.30
C ALA A 306 -26.03 -49.98 20.79
N ARG A 307 -25.41 -49.73 21.94
CA ARG A 307 -25.13 -48.39 22.52
C ARG A 307 -23.77 -47.79 22.12
N PHE A 308 -22.95 -48.54 21.37
CA PHE A 308 -21.66 -48.11 20.80
C PHE A 308 -21.67 -48.10 19.26
N ALA A 309 -22.87 -48.12 18.64
CA ALA A 309 -23.07 -48.18 17.18
C ALA A 309 -22.69 -46.90 16.41
N GLY A 310 -21.70 -46.14 16.92
CA GLY A 310 -21.15 -44.93 16.31
C GLY A 310 -19.75 -44.57 16.78
N ALA A 311 -19.08 -45.44 17.55
CA ALA A 311 -17.66 -45.29 17.87
C ALA A 311 -16.88 -46.20 16.92
N ASP A 312 -15.94 -45.63 16.19
CA ASP A 312 -15.11 -46.24 15.14
C ASP A 312 -15.71 -46.26 13.72
N THR A 313 -16.31 -45.15 13.29
CA THR A 313 -16.08 -44.70 11.92
C THR A 313 -14.83 -43.83 11.92
N ALA A 314 -13.66 -44.46 11.93
CA ALA A 314 -12.48 -43.79 11.43
C ALA A 314 -12.80 -43.40 9.98
N GLU A 315 -13.12 -42.12 9.76
CA GLU A 315 -13.34 -41.60 8.42
C GLU A 315 -12.12 -42.01 7.58
N PRO A 316 -12.32 -42.57 6.37
CA PRO A 316 -11.22 -42.89 5.50
C PRO A 316 -10.42 -41.60 5.30
N ARG A 317 -9.19 -41.57 5.84
CA ARG A 317 -8.29 -40.42 5.71
C ARG A 317 -8.20 -40.16 4.21
N ALA A 318 -8.77 -39.03 3.79
CA ALA A 318 -8.74 -38.61 2.41
C ALA A 318 -7.30 -38.78 1.92
N ALA A 319 -7.12 -39.48 0.80
CA ALA A 319 -5.81 -39.69 0.21
C ALA A 319 -5.09 -38.34 0.18
N GLU A 320 -3.90 -38.28 0.79
CA GLU A 320 -3.12 -37.05 0.81
C GLU A 320 -2.97 -36.58 -0.65
N PRO A 321 -3.34 -35.33 -0.96
CA PRO A 321 -3.25 -34.85 -2.32
C PRO A 321 -1.80 -35.04 -2.80
N PRO A 322 -1.60 -35.44 -4.06
CA PRO A 322 -0.27 -35.73 -4.57
C PRO A 322 0.64 -34.52 -4.35
N GLU A 323 1.73 -34.72 -3.61
CA GLU A 323 2.70 -33.68 -3.34
C GLU A 323 3.30 -33.17 -4.65
N ASP A 324 3.21 -31.86 -4.88
CA ASP A 324 3.85 -31.22 -6.01
C ASP A 324 5.32 -30.91 -5.63
N PRO A 325 6.32 -31.60 -6.23
CA PRO A 325 7.72 -31.46 -5.82
C PRO A 325 8.25 -30.03 -5.98
N ARG A 326 7.65 -29.24 -6.88
CA ARG A 326 8.03 -27.83 -7.06
C ARG A 326 7.68 -27.00 -5.82
N TRP A 327 6.49 -27.21 -5.25
CA TRP A 327 6.02 -26.44 -4.10
C TRP A 327 6.72 -26.86 -2.82
N SER A 328 6.99 -28.15 -2.64
CA SER A 328 7.82 -28.63 -1.54
C SER A 328 9.24 -28.04 -1.60
N THR A 329 9.83 -27.94 -2.80
CA THR A 329 11.17 -27.36 -2.97
C THR A 329 11.19 -25.86 -2.72
N GLU A 330 10.22 -25.11 -3.24
CA GLU A 330 10.11 -23.67 -3.00
C GLU A 330 9.83 -23.35 -1.52
N ALA A 331 8.95 -24.10 -0.87
CA ALA A 331 8.62 -23.92 0.54
C ALA A 331 9.86 -24.10 1.42
N ARG A 332 10.66 -25.16 1.19
CA ARG A 332 11.96 -25.36 1.86
C ARG A 332 12.93 -24.20 1.62
N ALA A 333 13.00 -23.69 0.38
CA ALA A 333 13.87 -22.57 0.04
C ALA A 333 13.49 -21.29 0.80
N VAL A 334 12.18 -21.01 0.93
CA VAL A 334 11.68 -19.87 1.72
C VAL A 334 12.03 -20.05 3.20
N VAL A 335 11.77 -21.22 3.79
CA VAL A 335 12.10 -21.47 5.21
C VAL A 335 13.61 -21.38 5.47
N ALA A 336 14.45 -21.88 4.56
CA ALA A 336 15.90 -21.73 4.64
C ALA A 336 16.33 -20.25 4.54
N GLN A 337 15.66 -19.44 3.73
CA GLN A 337 15.90 -18.00 3.68
C GLN A 337 15.52 -17.32 4.99
N LEU A 338 14.35 -17.64 5.57
CA LEU A 338 13.93 -17.07 6.87
C LEU A 338 14.92 -17.45 7.98
N ALA A 339 15.39 -18.69 8.01
CA ALA A 339 16.39 -19.14 8.98
C ALA A 339 17.70 -18.33 8.88
N ARG A 340 18.19 -18.05 7.66
CA ARG A 340 19.37 -17.20 7.43
C ARG A 340 19.15 -15.77 7.91
N LEU A 341 18.00 -15.16 7.58
CA LEU A 341 17.66 -13.80 8.00
C LEU A 341 17.57 -13.69 9.53
N ARG A 342 17.02 -14.72 10.19
CA ARG A 342 16.97 -14.80 11.65
C ARG A 342 18.36 -14.94 12.27
N ALA A 343 19.22 -15.77 11.71
CA ALA A 343 20.60 -15.92 12.16
C ALA A 343 21.41 -14.61 12.02
N ALA A 344 21.09 -13.79 11.02
CA ALA A 344 21.66 -12.46 10.82
C ALA A 344 21.04 -11.36 11.71
N GLY A 345 19.98 -11.65 12.48
CA GLY A 345 19.27 -10.65 13.28
C GLY A 345 18.39 -9.70 12.46
N GLU A 346 18.13 -10.00 11.19
CA GLU A 346 17.40 -9.15 10.24
C GLU A 346 15.88 -9.37 10.33
N GLY A 347 15.27 -9.00 11.45
CA GLY A 347 13.83 -9.17 11.67
C GLY A 347 12.94 -8.50 10.59
N GLY A 348 13.36 -7.34 10.09
CA GLY A 348 12.66 -6.67 8.99
C GLY A 348 12.71 -7.47 7.67
N GLY A 349 13.81 -8.16 7.41
CA GLY A 349 13.94 -9.03 6.24
C GLY A 349 13.02 -10.24 6.30
N VAL A 350 12.81 -10.81 7.50
CA VAL A 350 11.87 -11.91 7.74
C VAL A 350 10.45 -11.49 7.36
N TYR A 351 10.00 -10.33 7.85
CA TYR A 351 8.67 -9.81 7.52
C TYR A 351 8.49 -9.60 6.02
N VAL A 352 9.46 -8.95 5.34
CA VAL A 352 9.41 -8.74 3.88
C VAL A 352 9.35 -10.06 3.11
N ALA A 353 10.08 -11.08 3.56
CA ALA A 353 10.03 -12.41 2.95
C ALA A 353 8.65 -13.09 3.14
N LEU A 354 8.02 -12.93 4.31
CA LEU A 354 6.66 -13.42 4.55
C LEU A 354 5.61 -12.68 3.72
N CYS A 355 5.68 -11.35 3.59
CA CYS A 355 4.79 -10.58 2.71
C CYS A 355 4.92 -11.02 1.25
N ARG A 356 6.17 -11.22 0.78
CA ARG A 356 6.41 -11.75 -0.57
C ARG A 356 5.85 -13.16 -0.74
N ALA A 357 5.94 -13.98 0.31
CA ALA A 357 5.40 -15.32 0.29
C ALA A 357 3.86 -15.32 0.21
N ALA A 358 3.21 -14.40 0.93
CA ALA A 358 1.76 -14.21 0.97
C ALA A 358 1.16 -13.85 -0.40
N VAL A 359 1.79 -12.94 -1.16
CA VAL A 359 1.33 -12.52 -2.50
C VAL A 359 1.66 -13.57 -3.59
N GLY A 360 2.38 -14.63 -3.24
CA GLY A 360 2.73 -15.71 -4.18
C GLY A 360 1.55 -16.58 -4.61
N PRO A 361 1.80 -17.61 -5.44
CA PRO A 361 0.75 -18.54 -5.88
C PRO A 361 0.06 -19.22 -4.70
N SER A 362 -1.29 -19.17 -4.66
CA SER A 362 -2.08 -19.73 -3.56
C SER A 362 -1.85 -21.23 -3.34
N GLY A 363 -1.56 -21.98 -4.41
CA GLY A 363 -1.25 -23.42 -4.35
C GLY A 363 0.04 -23.74 -3.58
N ARG A 364 0.94 -22.77 -3.40
CA ARG A 364 2.18 -22.93 -2.59
C ARG A 364 1.93 -22.78 -1.09
N LEU A 365 0.85 -22.08 -0.70
CA LEU A 365 0.59 -21.73 0.70
C LEU A 365 0.56 -22.96 1.63
N PRO A 366 -0.13 -24.08 1.30
CA PRO A 366 -0.18 -25.23 2.20
C PRO A 366 1.19 -25.87 2.46
N TYR A 367 2.03 -25.93 1.43
CA TYR A 367 3.40 -26.43 1.53
C TYR A 367 4.26 -25.54 2.43
N LEU A 368 4.16 -24.22 2.26
CA LEU A 368 4.91 -23.28 3.08
C LEU A 368 4.47 -23.31 4.55
N VAL A 369 3.16 -23.36 4.81
CA VAL A 369 2.62 -23.53 6.17
C VAL A 369 3.18 -24.80 6.80
N GLY A 370 3.13 -25.94 6.10
CA GLY A 370 3.64 -27.21 6.61
C GLY A 370 5.15 -27.20 6.87
N GLU A 371 5.94 -26.57 6.00
CA GLU A 371 7.39 -26.41 6.21
C GLU A 371 7.70 -25.48 7.40
N LEU A 372 6.97 -24.37 7.55
CA LEU A 372 7.14 -23.44 8.68
C LEU A 372 6.80 -24.12 10.02
N GLU A 373 5.71 -24.89 10.07
CA GLU A 373 5.31 -25.63 11.28
C GLU A 373 6.35 -26.69 11.65
N ARG A 374 6.83 -27.47 10.67
CA ARG A 374 7.90 -28.45 10.89
C ARG A 374 9.21 -27.82 11.37
N ALA A 375 9.49 -26.59 10.95
CA ALA A 375 10.64 -25.82 11.40
C ALA A 375 10.41 -25.06 12.74
N GLY A 376 9.23 -25.18 13.35
CA GLY A 376 8.90 -24.51 14.62
C GLY A 376 8.57 -23.02 14.49
N TYR A 377 8.32 -22.52 13.29
CA TYR A 377 8.03 -21.11 13.00
C TYR A 377 6.52 -20.78 13.07
N GLY A 378 5.82 -21.24 14.11
CA GLY A 378 4.37 -21.01 14.25
C GLY A 378 3.95 -19.53 14.30
N ALA A 379 4.79 -18.65 14.85
CA ALA A 379 4.56 -17.21 14.81
C ALA A 379 4.59 -16.66 13.38
N ASP A 380 5.47 -17.20 12.52
CA ASP A 380 5.57 -16.79 11.12
C ASP A 380 4.39 -17.32 10.31
N VAL A 381 3.82 -18.48 10.67
CA VAL A 381 2.55 -18.95 10.10
C VAL A 381 1.43 -17.97 10.42
N ALA A 382 1.33 -17.50 11.65
CA ALA A 382 0.31 -16.52 12.04
C ALA A 382 0.48 -15.20 11.27
N THR A 383 1.71 -14.69 11.14
CA THR A 383 2.01 -13.50 10.34
C THR A 383 1.70 -13.72 8.86
N LEU A 384 2.09 -14.86 8.29
CA LEU A 384 1.80 -15.21 6.90
C LEU A 384 0.30 -15.23 6.63
N LEU A 385 -0.49 -15.91 7.46
CA LEU A 385 -1.94 -15.99 7.31
C LEU A 385 -2.60 -14.61 7.45
N TRP A 386 -2.08 -13.76 8.34
CA TRP A 386 -2.54 -12.38 8.48
C TRP A 386 -2.33 -11.55 7.20
N GLU A 387 -1.15 -11.66 6.59
CA GLU A 387 -0.86 -10.99 5.32
C GLU A 387 -1.71 -11.57 4.17
N VAL A 388 -1.96 -12.89 4.16
CA VAL A 388 -2.87 -13.52 3.19
C VAL A 388 -4.32 -13.04 3.38
N ALA A 389 -4.76 -12.83 4.62
CA ALA A 389 -6.10 -12.30 4.92
C ALA A 389 -6.33 -10.89 4.38
N ALA A 390 -5.26 -10.10 4.23
CA ALA A 390 -5.28 -8.74 3.72
C ALA A 390 -5.35 -8.66 2.19
N LEU A 391 -5.15 -9.77 1.47
CA LEU A 391 -5.19 -9.80 0.00
C LEU A 391 -6.60 -9.47 -0.55
N PRO A 392 -6.72 -9.14 -1.85
CA PRO A 392 -8.02 -9.05 -2.53
C PRO A 392 -8.84 -10.34 -2.40
N ALA A 393 -10.16 -10.22 -2.48
CA ALA A 393 -11.09 -11.32 -2.18
C ALA A 393 -10.81 -12.60 -3.00
N ASP A 394 -10.49 -12.48 -4.29
CA ASP A 394 -10.19 -13.64 -5.15
C ASP A 394 -8.93 -14.39 -4.74
N ALA A 395 -7.89 -13.65 -4.33
CA ALA A 395 -6.61 -14.22 -3.90
C ALA A 395 -6.75 -14.89 -2.52
N LEU A 396 -7.47 -14.25 -1.60
CA LEU A 396 -7.86 -14.83 -0.31
C LEU A 396 -8.69 -16.11 -0.49
N ALA A 397 -9.67 -16.07 -1.39
CA ALA A 397 -10.54 -17.20 -1.69
C ALA A 397 -9.73 -18.39 -2.24
N SER A 398 -8.81 -18.12 -3.15
CA SER A 398 -7.89 -19.12 -3.71
C SER A 398 -6.96 -19.72 -2.66
N ALA A 399 -6.46 -18.90 -1.72
CA ALA A 399 -5.63 -19.35 -0.61
C ALA A 399 -6.40 -20.23 0.37
N ALA A 400 -7.60 -19.82 0.77
CA ALA A 400 -8.46 -20.59 1.67
C ALA A 400 -8.89 -21.92 1.03
N ARG A 401 -9.20 -21.93 -0.27
CA ARG A 401 -9.46 -23.16 -1.03
C ARG A 401 -8.24 -24.08 -1.06
N ALA A 402 -7.05 -23.55 -1.35
CA ALA A 402 -5.82 -24.37 -1.38
C ALA A 402 -5.53 -25.03 -0.02
N LEU A 403 -5.72 -24.30 1.09
CA LEU A 403 -5.59 -24.85 2.44
C LEU A 403 -6.62 -25.96 2.71
N ALA A 404 -7.89 -25.74 2.32
CA ALA A 404 -8.95 -26.73 2.49
C ALA A 404 -8.73 -28.00 1.64
N GLU A 405 -8.28 -27.86 0.39
CA GLU A 405 -7.95 -28.98 -0.51
C GLU A 405 -6.78 -29.83 0.03
N HIS A 406 -5.87 -29.22 0.82
CA HIS A 406 -4.76 -29.92 1.49
C HIS A 406 -5.11 -30.40 2.92
N GLY A 407 -6.37 -30.32 3.34
CA GLY A 407 -6.80 -30.75 4.68
C GLY A 407 -6.25 -29.91 5.83
N GLN A 408 -5.76 -28.70 5.58
CA GLN A 408 -5.25 -27.77 6.59
C GLN A 408 -6.38 -26.95 7.20
N ASP A 409 -7.35 -27.63 7.82
CA ASP A 409 -8.60 -27.05 8.29
C ASP A 409 -8.41 -25.99 9.38
N ALA A 410 -7.40 -26.14 10.24
CA ALA A 410 -7.12 -25.19 11.31
C ALA A 410 -6.64 -23.84 10.76
N GLN A 411 -5.74 -23.88 9.77
CA GLN A 411 -5.19 -22.70 9.13
C GLN A 411 -6.22 -22.06 8.19
N CYS A 412 -6.99 -22.87 7.45
CA CYS A 412 -8.13 -22.38 6.66
C CYS A 412 -9.15 -21.65 7.56
N ARG A 413 -9.53 -22.23 8.70
CA ARG A 413 -10.43 -21.60 9.67
C ARG A 413 -9.87 -20.30 10.23
N THR A 414 -8.58 -20.28 10.58
CA THR A 414 -7.89 -19.08 11.09
C THR A 414 -7.94 -17.96 10.05
N LEU A 415 -7.62 -18.27 8.79
CA LEU A 415 -7.66 -17.33 7.68
C LEU A 415 -9.09 -16.78 7.44
N LEU A 416 -10.09 -17.66 7.42
CA LEU A 416 -11.49 -17.26 7.24
C LEU A 416 -12.02 -16.43 8.41
N GLN A 417 -11.60 -16.74 9.65
CA GLN A 417 -11.95 -15.96 10.84
C GLN A 417 -11.38 -14.54 10.80
N GLN A 418 -10.19 -14.35 10.22
CA GLN A 418 -9.61 -13.02 10.01
C GLN A 418 -10.35 -12.22 8.92
N ALA A 419 -10.97 -12.91 7.96
CA ALA A 419 -11.66 -12.32 6.83
C ALA A 419 -13.12 -11.90 7.09
N VAL A 420 -13.78 -12.39 8.15
CA VAL A 420 -15.24 -12.18 8.36
C VAL A 420 -15.66 -10.70 8.52
N SER A 421 -14.72 -9.81 8.82
CA SER A 421 -14.96 -8.37 8.96
C SER A 421 -15.01 -7.61 7.63
N ARG A 422 -14.72 -8.29 6.51
CA ARG A 422 -14.71 -7.71 5.17
C ARG A 422 -16.11 -7.31 4.69
N PRO A 423 -16.23 -6.44 3.67
CA PRO A 423 -17.52 -6.08 3.06
C PRO A 423 -18.28 -7.31 2.54
N ALA A 424 -19.60 -7.23 2.48
CA ALA A 424 -20.45 -8.36 2.08
C ALA A 424 -20.12 -8.91 0.67
N GLY A 425 -19.71 -8.03 -0.26
CA GLY A 425 -19.26 -8.43 -1.60
C GLY A 425 -18.01 -9.31 -1.59
N ASP A 426 -17.01 -8.97 -0.77
CA ASP A 426 -15.80 -9.78 -0.62
C ASP A 426 -16.13 -11.15 -0.01
N ILE A 427 -16.99 -11.18 1.01
CA ILE A 427 -17.41 -12.44 1.65
C ILE A 427 -18.15 -13.34 0.65
N ALA A 428 -19.00 -12.77 -0.21
CA ALA A 428 -19.69 -13.50 -1.26
C ALA A 428 -18.70 -14.12 -2.28
N VAL A 429 -17.67 -13.37 -2.69
CA VAL A 429 -16.59 -13.90 -3.55
C VAL A 429 -15.88 -15.08 -2.88
N VAL A 430 -15.50 -14.93 -1.61
CA VAL A 430 -14.83 -16.01 -0.86
C VAL A 430 -15.75 -17.23 -0.71
N ALA A 431 -17.03 -17.03 -0.37
CA ALA A 431 -18.00 -18.10 -0.21
C ALA A 431 -18.20 -18.92 -1.51
N ALA A 432 -18.20 -18.25 -2.68
CA ALA A 432 -18.38 -18.92 -3.97
C ALA A 432 -17.22 -19.86 -4.34
N ALA A 433 -16.01 -19.59 -3.85
CA ALA A 433 -14.83 -20.37 -4.20
C ALA A 433 -14.50 -21.49 -3.20
N LEU A 434 -15.19 -21.56 -2.05
CA LEU A 434 -14.85 -22.50 -0.99
C LEU A 434 -15.52 -23.87 -1.19
N PRO A 435 -14.81 -24.98 -0.89
CA PRO A 435 -15.44 -26.29 -0.77
C PRO A 435 -16.40 -26.31 0.44
N ALA A 436 -17.30 -27.30 0.49
CA ALA A 436 -18.38 -27.36 1.49
C ALA A 436 -17.90 -27.22 2.95
N ALA A 437 -16.79 -27.88 3.32
CA ALA A 437 -16.20 -27.78 4.65
C ALA A 437 -15.72 -26.36 5.00
N GLY A 438 -15.01 -25.71 4.07
CA GLY A 438 -14.54 -24.34 4.22
C GLY A 438 -15.69 -23.34 4.27
N LEU A 439 -16.70 -23.52 3.41
CA LEU A 439 -17.91 -22.70 3.40
C LEU A 439 -18.64 -22.79 4.74
N ALA A 440 -18.84 -23.99 5.28
CA ALA A 440 -19.49 -24.17 6.58
C ALA A 440 -18.74 -23.43 7.72
N GLY A 441 -17.40 -23.45 7.68
CA GLY A 441 -16.55 -22.70 8.60
C GLY A 441 -16.74 -21.19 8.49
N LEU A 442 -16.69 -20.65 7.27
CA LEU A 442 -16.91 -19.23 6.99
C LEU A 442 -18.29 -18.76 7.48
N LEU A 443 -19.36 -19.48 7.15
CA LEU A 443 -20.72 -19.11 7.53
C LEU A 443 -20.91 -19.15 9.06
N SER A 444 -20.32 -20.14 9.74
CA SER A 444 -20.36 -20.19 11.21
C SER A 444 -19.61 -19.01 11.84
N ALA A 445 -18.43 -18.68 11.33
CA ALA A 445 -17.65 -17.54 11.79
C ALA A 445 -18.40 -16.22 11.57
N LEU A 446 -19.02 -16.04 10.40
CA LEU A 446 -19.80 -14.86 10.04
C LEU A 446 -20.97 -14.66 11.00
N VAL A 447 -21.78 -15.70 11.24
CA VAL A 447 -22.95 -15.61 12.14
C VAL A 447 -22.56 -15.38 13.60
N ARG A 448 -21.40 -15.89 14.05
CA ARG A 448 -20.90 -15.66 15.42
C ARG A 448 -20.45 -14.22 15.65
N THR A 449 -19.80 -13.62 14.65
CA THR A 449 -19.04 -12.37 14.81
C THR A 449 -19.75 -11.13 14.28
N ARG A 450 -20.64 -11.28 13.29
CA ARG A 450 -21.28 -10.15 12.61
C ARG A 450 -22.71 -9.94 13.12
N PRO A 451 -23.22 -8.68 13.06
CA PRO A 451 -24.63 -8.42 13.28
C PRO A 451 -25.48 -9.10 12.18
N PRO A 452 -26.72 -9.52 12.49
CA PRO A 452 -27.56 -10.28 11.57
C PRO A 452 -27.85 -9.51 10.27
N GLU A 453 -27.89 -8.18 10.29
CA GLU A 453 -28.06 -7.34 9.10
C GLU A 453 -26.89 -7.51 8.12
N ALA A 454 -25.65 -7.51 8.63
CA ALA A 454 -24.47 -7.69 7.79
C ALA A 454 -24.39 -9.11 7.20
N VAL A 455 -24.93 -10.10 7.91
CA VAL A 455 -25.07 -11.48 7.40
C VAL A 455 -26.14 -11.53 6.30
N ALA A 456 -27.27 -10.84 6.49
CA ALA A 456 -28.33 -10.74 5.51
C ALA A 456 -27.87 -10.02 4.23
N ASP A 457 -26.96 -9.04 4.32
CA ASP A 457 -26.37 -8.40 3.15
C ASP A 457 -25.54 -9.36 2.28
N VAL A 458 -24.84 -10.32 2.89
CA VAL A 458 -24.15 -11.40 2.15
C VAL A 458 -25.17 -12.28 1.44
N ALA A 459 -26.24 -12.69 2.13
CA ALA A 459 -27.32 -13.48 1.53
C ALA A 459 -28.03 -12.72 0.40
N ARG A 460 -28.12 -11.39 0.46
CA ARG A 460 -28.70 -10.57 -0.61
C ARG A 460 -27.88 -10.61 -1.89
N LEU A 461 -26.56 -10.62 -1.76
CA LEU A 461 -25.64 -10.74 -2.90
C LEU A 461 -25.57 -12.18 -3.42
N GLN A 462 -25.79 -13.17 -2.56
CA GLN A 462 -25.84 -14.59 -2.91
C GLN A 462 -27.03 -15.29 -2.24
N PRO A 463 -28.23 -15.25 -2.86
CA PRO A 463 -29.45 -15.80 -2.27
C PRO A 463 -29.35 -17.29 -1.92
N GLY A 464 -28.53 -18.06 -2.64
CA GLY A 464 -28.28 -19.48 -2.36
C GLY A 464 -27.64 -19.76 -0.99
N LEU A 465 -27.09 -18.75 -0.31
CA LEU A 465 -26.52 -18.88 1.04
C LEU A 465 -27.56 -18.77 2.17
N THR A 466 -28.81 -18.42 1.85
CA THR A 466 -29.84 -18.16 2.87
C THR A 466 -30.08 -19.35 3.79
N VAL A 467 -30.35 -20.53 3.21
CA VAL A 467 -30.56 -21.78 3.97
C VAL A 467 -29.29 -22.22 4.72
N PRO A 468 -28.08 -22.23 4.10
CA PRO A 468 -26.84 -22.49 4.81
C PRO A 468 -26.58 -21.56 6.01
N LEU A 469 -26.87 -20.27 5.88
CA LEU A 469 -26.71 -19.28 6.95
C LEU A 469 -27.68 -19.51 8.11
N LEU A 470 -28.96 -19.78 7.82
CA LEU A 470 -29.95 -20.15 8.84
C LEU A 470 -29.56 -21.46 9.55
N THR A 471 -29.03 -22.43 8.81
CA THR A 471 -28.52 -23.69 9.37
C THR A 471 -27.31 -23.45 10.27
N ALA A 472 -26.40 -22.55 9.88
CA ALA A 472 -25.26 -22.16 10.72
C ALA A 472 -25.72 -21.42 12.00
N ALA A 473 -26.72 -20.54 11.89
CA ALA A 473 -27.30 -19.82 13.04
C ALA A 473 -28.00 -20.76 14.02
N ALA A 474 -28.78 -21.72 13.52
CA ALA A 474 -29.47 -22.73 14.33
C ALA A 474 -28.49 -23.59 15.15
N ARG A 475 -27.32 -23.92 14.59
CA ARG A 475 -26.24 -24.63 15.29
C ARG A 475 -25.59 -23.82 16.41
N ILE A 476 -25.72 -22.49 16.40
CA ILE A 476 -25.18 -21.62 17.43
C ILE A 476 -26.20 -21.41 18.55
N SER A 477 -27.41 -20.94 18.22
CA SER A 477 -28.52 -20.82 19.17
C SER A 477 -29.85 -20.55 18.46
N THR A 478 -30.96 -20.84 19.15
CA THR A 478 -32.29 -20.44 18.70
C THR A 478 -32.41 -18.93 18.54
N SER A 479 -31.89 -18.12 19.46
CA SER A 479 -31.92 -16.65 19.37
C SER A 479 -31.25 -16.15 18.09
N ARG A 480 -30.01 -16.59 17.81
CA ARG A 480 -29.27 -16.18 16.60
C ARG A 480 -30.00 -16.52 15.31
N ARG A 481 -30.68 -17.68 15.28
CA ARG A 481 -31.54 -18.06 14.16
C ARG A 481 -32.69 -17.06 13.98
N HIS A 482 -33.42 -16.74 15.04
CA HIS A 482 -34.53 -15.78 14.98
C HIS A 482 -34.06 -14.37 14.55
N ASP A 483 -32.95 -13.90 15.10
CA ASP A 483 -32.38 -12.58 14.75
C ASP A 483 -32.01 -12.50 13.27
N LEU A 484 -31.40 -13.56 12.74
CA LEU A 484 -31.05 -13.66 11.32
C LEU A 484 -32.29 -13.78 10.42
N THR A 485 -33.28 -14.60 10.79
CA THR A 485 -34.55 -14.69 10.08
C THR A 485 -35.21 -13.32 9.98
N ALA A 486 -35.26 -12.56 11.08
CA ALA A 486 -35.83 -11.22 11.09
C ALA A 486 -35.06 -10.25 10.18
N ALA A 487 -33.72 -10.32 10.14
CA ALA A 487 -32.90 -9.50 9.26
C ALA A 487 -33.09 -9.86 7.77
N LEU A 488 -33.19 -11.15 7.43
CA LEU A 488 -33.45 -11.63 6.07
C LEU A 488 -34.83 -11.18 5.57
N HIS A 489 -35.87 -11.25 6.42
CA HIS A 489 -37.19 -10.71 6.11
C HIS A 489 -37.14 -9.20 5.81
N ARG A 490 -36.44 -8.41 6.64
CA ARG A 490 -36.26 -6.96 6.39
C ARG A 490 -35.51 -6.70 5.08
N ALA A 491 -34.63 -7.62 4.67
CA ALA A 491 -33.91 -7.55 3.41
C ALA A 491 -34.72 -8.05 2.19
N GLY A 492 -35.94 -8.57 2.39
CA GLY A 492 -36.81 -9.08 1.34
C GLY A 492 -36.42 -10.46 0.79
N LEU A 493 -35.68 -11.26 1.57
CA LEU A 493 -35.23 -12.59 1.17
C LEU A 493 -36.16 -13.69 1.72
N PRO A 494 -36.44 -14.74 0.93
CA PRO A 494 -37.22 -15.88 1.40
C PRO A 494 -36.43 -16.67 2.46
N VAL A 495 -37.11 -17.11 3.51
CA VAL A 495 -36.51 -17.86 4.64
C VAL A 495 -37.14 -19.23 4.86
N ASP A 496 -38.05 -19.63 3.97
CA ASP A 496 -38.84 -20.87 4.04
C ASP A 496 -38.09 -22.08 3.49
#